data_AF-A0A4R8W655-F1
#
_entry.id   AF-A0A4R8W655-F1
#
_cell.length_a   1.000
_cell.length_b   1.000
_cell.length_c   1.000
_cell.angle_alpha   90.00
_cell.angle_beta   90.00
_cell.angle_gamma   90.00
#
_symmetry.space_group_name_H-M   'P 1'
#
loop_
_entity.id
_entity.type
_entity.pdbx_description
1 polymer ?
#
loop_
_entity_poly.entity_id
_entity_poly.type
_entity_poly.pdbx_seq_one_letter_code
_entity_poly.pdbx_strand_id
1 'polypeptide(L)'
;MAHRQRKSADSDPARGGADRTCASCGRRIEWRTKWAGSWDSVKYCSAACRGQGVNATDLRLEETIALLLSARAQDATICPSDAARAIGGEAWRDLMEPARRAARRMVARGELQITQGGTVVDPSTAKGPIRLRRPR
;
A
#
# COMPACT_ATOMS: atom_id res chain seq x y z
N MET A 1 26.40 -28.86 6.24
CA MET A 1 25.80 -27.71 6.95
C MET A 1 24.42 -27.47 6.36
N ALA A 2 23.37 -27.79 7.11
CA ALA A 2 22.01 -27.87 6.59
C ALA A 2 21.42 -26.47 6.32
N HIS A 3 21.05 -26.22 5.06
CA HIS A 3 20.27 -25.06 4.66
C HIS A 3 18.92 -25.09 5.39
N ARG A 4 18.80 -24.30 6.46
CA ARG A 4 17.53 -24.03 7.15
C ARG A 4 16.66 -23.17 6.24
N GLN A 5 15.88 -23.84 5.38
CA GLN A 5 14.84 -23.22 4.58
C GLN A 5 13.85 -22.52 5.54
N ARG A 6 13.77 -21.20 5.46
CA ARG A 6 12.67 -20.44 6.06
C ARG A 6 11.41 -20.82 5.30
N LYS A 7 10.54 -21.64 5.91
CA LYS A 7 9.16 -21.84 5.44
C LYS A 7 8.51 -20.47 5.29
N SER A 8 8.16 -20.10 4.06
CA SER A 8 7.23 -19.01 3.79
C SER A 8 5.97 -19.27 4.59
N ALA A 9 5.61 -18.35 5.48
CA ALA A 9 4.41 -18.37 6.29
C ALA A 9 3.18 -18.02 5.43
N ASP A 10 3.02 -18.73 4.32
CA ASP A 10 1.84 -18.68 3.50
C ASP A 10 0.98 -19.90 3.85
N SER A 11 -0.30 -19.65 4.12
CA SER A 11 -1.35 -20.62 4.48
C SER A 11 -1.44 -21.02 5.96
N ASP A 12 -1.93 -20.11 6.80
CA ASP A 12 -2.74 -20.52 7.97
C ASP A 12 -4.18 -20.00 7.77
N PRO A 13 -5.11 -20.82 7.24
CA PRO A 13 -6.45 -20.41 6.80
C PRO A 13 -7.47 -20.33 7.96
N ALA A 14 -7.00 -20.27 9.21
CA ALA A 14 -7.83 -20.40 10.40
C ALA A 14 -8.58 -19.10 10.77
N ARG A 15 -9.54 -18.72 9.92
CA ARG A 15 -10.86 -18.09 10.20
C ARG A 15 -11.29 -17.37 8.93
N GLY A 16 -12.26 -17.94 8.21
CA GLY A 16 -12.75 -17.54 6.88
C GLY A 16 -13.35 -16.14 6.79
N GLY A 17 -12.55 -15.11 7.03
CA GLY A 17 -12.83 -13.75 6.65
C GLY A 17 -12.02 -13.41 5.41
N ALA A 18 -12.66 -12.84 4.39
CA ALA A 18 -11.97 -12.32 3.22
C ALA A 18 -10.83 -11.37 3.62
N ASP A 19 -9.75 -11.35 2.84
CA ASP A 19 -8.67 -10.38 2.99
C ASP A 19 -9.27 -8.96 3.02
N ARG A 20 -8.92 -8.18 4.05
CA ARG A 20 -9.38 -6.80 4.19
C ARG A 20 -8.22 -5.84 4.11
N THR A 21 -8.47 -4.71 3.46
CA THR A 21 -7.50 -3.62 3.38
C THR A 21 -7.95 -2.45 4.24
N CYS A 22 -7.01 -1.85 4.97
CA CYS A 22 -7.25 -0.66 5.76
C CYS A 22 -7.58 0.52 4.85
N ALA A 23 -8.79 1.09 5.02
CA ALA A 23 -9.25 2.23 4.23
C ALA A 23 -8.37 3.48 4.37
N SER A 24 -7.62 3.60 5.48
CA SER A 24 -6.75 4.75 5.74
C SER A 24 -5.34 4.58 5.16
N CYS A 25 -4.67 3.45 5.42
CA CYS A 25 -3.25 3.28 5.08
C CYS A 25 -2.98 2.30 3.93
N GLY A 26 -4.00 1.60 3.44
CA GLY A 26 -3.90 0.65 2.33
C GLY A 26 -3.20 -0.68 2.66
N ARG A 27 -2.81 -0.92 3.92
CA ARG A 27 -2.23 -2.21 4.33
C ARG A 27 -3.30 -3.27 4.53
N ARG A 28 -2.93 -4.54 4.31
CA ARG A 28 -3.74 -5.68 4.74
C ARG A 28 -4.00 -5.60 6.24
N ILE A 29 -5.24 -5.84 6.62
CA ILE A 29 -5.68 -5.95 8.00
C ILE A 29 -5.48 -7.40 8.40
N GLU A 30 -4.62 -7.64 9.38
CA GLU A 30 -4.44 -8.97 9.97
C GLU A 30 -5.55 -9.26 10.97
N TRP A 31 -6.13 -10.46 10.92
CA TRP A 31 -7.18 -10.87 11.84
C TRP A 31 -6.72 -10.77 13.31
N ARG A 32 -7.65 -10.43 14.21
CA ARG A 32 -7.39 -10.39 15.66
C ARG A 32 -8.62 -10.83 16.45
N THR A 33 -8.42 -11.44 17.61
CA THR A 33 -9.50 -12.01 18.44
C THR A 33 -10.63 -11.04 18.74
N LYS A 34 -10.33 -9.76 19.02
CA LYS A 34 -11.35 -8.73 19.28
C LYS A 34 -12.25 -8.38 18.09
N TRP A 35 -12.00 -8.94 16.91
CA TRP A 35 -12.83 -8.76 15.71
C TRP A 35 -13.68 -9.99 15.36
N ALA A 36 -13.67 -11.03 16.20
CA ALA A 36 -14.40 -12.28 15.92
C ALA A 36 -15.88 -12.05 15.58
N GLY A 37 -16.57 -11.13 16.25
CA GLY A 37 -17.99 -10.85 16.03
C GLY A 37 -18.31 -9.74 15.02
N SER A 38 -17.31 -9.12 14.39
CA SER A 38 -17.55 -7.92 13.56
C SER A 38 -16.56 -7.75 12.41
N TRP A 39 -15.87 -8.82 12.01
CA TRP A 39 -14.84 -8.79 10.96
C TRP A 39 -15.31 -8.09 9.69
N ASP A 40 -16.56 -8.31 9.28
CA ASP A 40 -17.08 -7.75 8.04
C ASP A 40 -17.24 -6.22 8.03
N SER A 41 -17.30 -5.64 9.22
CA SER A 41 -17.40 -4.19 9.42
C SER A 41 -16.03 -3.51 9.65
N VAL A 42 -14.94 -4.27 9.72
CA VAL A 42 -13.61 -3.73 10.04
C VAL A 42 -13.05 -2.93 8.85
N LYS A 43 -12.95 -1.61 9.02
CA LYS A 43 -12.42 -0.69 8.00
C LYS A 43 -10.96 -0.26 8.21
N TYR A 44 -10.44 -0.37 9.44
CA TYR A 44 -9.13 0.20 9.82
C TYR A 44 -8.29 -0.79 10.62
N CYS A 45 -6.99 -0.85 10.34
CA CYS A 45 -6.06 -1.74 11.04
C CYS A 45 -5.79 -1.32 12.51
N SER A 46 -5.92 -0.03 12.82
CA SER A 46 -5.61 0.52 14.15
C SER A 46 -6.47 1.74 14.51
N ALA A 47 -6.46 2.13 15.78
CA ALA A 47 -7.11 3.37 16.24
C ALA A 47 -6.49 4.62 15.60
N ALA A 48 -5.16 4.63 15.42
CA ALA A 48 -4.45 5.71 14.72
C ALA A 48 -4.94 5.85 13.26
N CYS A 49 -5.08 4.76 12.52
CA CYS A 49 -5.62 4.78 11.16
C CYS A 49 -7.10 5.23 11.13
N ARG A 50 -7.89 4.87 12.14
CA ARG A 50 -9.26 5.37 12.28
C ARG A 50 -9.29 6.88 12.49
N GLY A 51 -8.45 7.41 13.37
CA GLY A 51 -8.38 8.84 13.67
C GLY A 51 -7.78 9.67 12.52
N GLN A 52 -6.84 9.10 11.76
CA GLN A 52 -6.22 9.80 10.64
C GLN A 52 -7.09 9.81 9.38
N GLY A 53 -7.76 8.69 9.05
CA GLY A 53 -8.57 8.60 7.83
C GLY A 53 -7.79 8.77 6.53
N VAL A 54 -8.47 9.26 5.50
CA VAL A 54 -7.92 9.72 4.20
C VAL A 54 -8.29 11.20 4.08
N ASN A 55 -7.32 12.06 3.78
CA ASN A 55 -7.52 13.50 3.67
C ASN A 55 -7.29 14.05 2.24
N ALA A 56 -7.39 15.37 2.05
CA ALA A 56 -7.21 15.98 0.74
C ALA A 56 -5.81 15.76 0.14
N THR A 57 -4.76 15.76 0.97
CA THR A 57 -3.38 15.49 0.54
C THR A 57 -3.21 14.05 0.07
N ASP A 58 -3.80 13.10 0.80
CA ASP A 58 -3.84 11.69 0.42
C ASP A 58 -4.49 11.50 -0.96
N LEU A 59 -5.62 12.15 -1.22
CA LEU A 59 -6.33 12.07 -2.51
C LEU A 59 -5.52 12.72 -3.65
N ARG A 60 -4.91 13.87 -3.39
CA ARG A 60 -4.04 14.55 -4.36
C ARG A 60 -2.82 13.69 -4.73
N LEU A 61 -2.28 12.93 -3.77
CA LEU A 61 -1.19 11.99 -4.05
C LEU A 61 -1.64 10.85 -4.97
N GLU A 62 -2.84 10.30 -4.78
CA GLU A 62 -3.39 9.27 -5.68
C GLU A 62 -3.56 9.80 -7.10
N GLU A 63 -4.16 10.98 -7.24
CA GLU A 63 -4.32 11.67 -8.53
C GLU A 63 -2.96 11.92 -9.20
N THR A 64 -1.99 12.42 -8.45
CA THR A 64 -0.64 12.71 -8.95
C THR A 64 0.08 11.43 -9.38
N ILE A 65 -0.05 10.33 -8.64
CA ILE A 65 0.53 9.03 -9.03
C ILE A 65 -0.08 8.57 -10.37
N ALA A 66 -1.41 8.66 -10.52
CA ALA A 66 -2.09 8.29 -11.75
C ALA A 66 -1.62 9.15 -12.94
N LEU A 67 -1.58 10.47 -12.77
CA LEU A 67 -1.13 11.42 -13.79
C LEU A 67 0.32 11.17 -14.23
N LEU A 68 1.23 10.96 -13.28
CA LEU A 68 2.64 10.70 -13.58
C LEU A 68 2.84 9.39 -14.34
N LEU A 69 2.03 8.37 -14.05
CA LEU A 69 2.09 7.08 -14.74
C LEU A 69 1.43 7.13 -16.13
N SER A 70 0.34 7.88 -16.29
CA SER A 70 -0.34 8.03 -17.58
C SER A 70 0.50 8.84 -18.58
N ALA A 71 1.31 9.78 -18.10
CA ALA A 71 2.22 10.58 -18.93
C ALA A 71 3.47 9.81 -19.41
N ARG A 72 3.68 8.56 -18.97
CA ARG A 72 4.85 7.74 -19.33
C ARG A 72 4.44 6.52 -20.17
N ALA A 73 5.43 5.82 -20.73
CA ALA A 73 5.22 4.54 -21.41
C ALA A 73 4.52 3.51 -20.50
N GLN A 74 3.87 2.50 -21.09
CA GLN A 74 3.06 1.50 -20.37
C GLN A 74 3.85 0.72 -19.30
N ASP A 75 5.11 0.42 -19.59
CA ASP A 75 6.03 -0.33 -18.74
C ASP A 75 6.87 0.55 -17.81
N ALA A 76 6.74 1.88 -17.92
CA ALA A 76 7.48 2.82 -17.11
C ALA A 76 7.10 2.71 -15.63
N THR A 77 8.07 3.06 -14.78
CA THR A 77 7.87 3.10 -13.33
C THR A 77 8.09 4.51 -12.79
N ILE A 78 7.44 4.81 -11.68
CA ILE A 78 7.75 5.97 -10.82
C ILE A 78 8.16 5.46 -9.43
N CYS A 79 8.57 6.33 -8.52
CA CYS A 79 8.63 6.01 -7.08
C CYS A 79 7.70 6.94 -6.28
N PRO A 80 7.39 6.62 -5.01
CA PRO A 80 6.55 7.48 -4.18
C PRO A 80 7.07 8.91 -4.05
N SER A 81 8.39 9.12 -4.14
CA SER A 81 8.96 10.46 -4.09
C SER A 81 8.69 11.31 -5.33
N ASP A 82 8.39 10.71 -6.48
CA ASP A 82 8.02 11.48 -7.67
C ASP A 82 6.70 12.24 -7.41
N ALA A 83 5.69 11.55 -6.87
CA ALA A 83 4.41 12.16 -6.51
C ALA A 83 4.53 13.14 -5.33
N ALA A 84 5.30 12.79 -4.30
CA ALA A 84 5.51 13.68 -3.16
C ALA A 84 6.21 14.99 -3.58
N ARG A 85 7.23 14.93 -4.45
CA ARG A 85 7.93 16.12 -4.95
C ARG A 85 7.04 16.99 -5.82
N ALA A 86 6.16 16.39 -6.61
CA ALA A 86 5.25 17.12 -7.48
C ALA A 86 4.26 18.01 -6.72
N ILE A 87 3.88 17.66 -5.48
CA ILE A 87 2.88 18.42 -4.71
C ILE A 87 3.40 19.02 -3.40
N GLY A 88 4.56 18.59 -2.92
CA GLY A 88 5.06 18.89 -1.57
C GLY A 88 6.05 20.04 -1.47
N GLY A 89 6.52 20.60 -2.59
CA GLY A 89 7.54 21.66 -2.59
C GLY A 89 8.76 21.28 -1.75
N GLU A 90 9.27 22.23 -0.96
CA GLU A 90 10.41 22.01 -0.04
C GLU A 90 10.13 20.96 1.06
N ALA A 91 8.85 20.79 1.45
CA ALA A 91 8.42 19.87 2.50
C ALA A 91 8.04 18.46 1.98
N TRP A 92 8.41 18.12 0.74
CA TRP A 92 8.00 16.84 0.12
C TRP A 92 8.42 15.60 0.91
N ARG A 93 9.46 15.69 1.76
CA ARG A 93 9.93 14.58 2.59
C ARG A 93 8.86 14.11 3.58
N ASP A 94 8.06 15.02 4.11
CA ASP A 94 6.97 14.71 5.05
C ASP A 94 5.83 13.94 4.37
N LEU A 95 5.76 14.03 3.04
CA LEU A 95 4.79 13.31 2.22
C LEU A 95 5.25 11.89 1.82
N MET A 96 6.41 11.42 2.28
CA MET A 96 6.87 10.06 1.96
C MET A 96 5.92 8.96 2.42
N GLU A 97 5.54 8.95 3.70
CA GLU A 97 4.60 7.94 4.20
C GLU A 97 3.18 8.14 3.64
N PRO A 98 2.64 9.38 3.53
CA PRO A 98 1.41 9.64 2.77
C PRO A 98 1.44 9.09 1.34
N ALA A 99 2.53 9.30 0.58
CA ALA A 99 2.65 8.81 -0.80
C ALA A 99 2.67 7.27 -0.86
N ARG A 100 3.33 6.62 0.11
CA ARG A 100 3.27 5.16 0.25
C ARG A 100 1.85 4.68 0.57
N ARG A 101 1.12 5.35 1.47
CA ARG A 101 -0.27 5.01 1.81
C ARG A 101 -1.19 5.13 0.60
N ALA A 102 -1.07 6.23 -0.17
CA ALA A 102 -1.77 6.42 -1.43
C ALA A 102 -1.51 5.26 -2.41
N ALA A 103 -0.24 4.95 -2.66
CA ALA A 103 0.12 3.82 -3.52
C ALA A 103 -0.49 2.49 -3.04
N ARG A 104 -0.47 2.21 -1.73
CA ARG A 104 -1.08 0.98 -1.19
C ARG A 104 -2.59 0.94 -1.37
N ARG A 105 -3.30 2.06 -1.20
CA ARG A 105 -4.74 2.14 -1.46
C ARG A 105 -5.05 1.91 -2.94
N MET A 106 -4.26 2.47 -3.85
CA MET A 106 -4.40 2.23 -5.30
C MET A 106 -4.14 0.75 -5.66
N VAL A 107 -3.14 0.10 -5.06
CA VAL A 107 -2.91 -1.35 -5.23
C VAL A 107 -4.11 -2.16 -4.76
N ALA A 108 -4.68 -1.80 -3.61
CA ALA A 108 -5.85 -2.49 -3.06
C ALA A 108 -7.11 -2.37 -3.94
N ARG A 109 -7.18 -1.33 -4.79
CA ARG A 109 -8.23 -1.15 -5.80
C ARG A 109 -7.87 -1.77 -7.17
N GLY A 110 -6.69 -2.37 -7.30
CA GLY A 110 -6.22 -2.95 -8.55
C GLY A 110 -5.73 -1.94 -9.59
N GLU A 111 -5.55 -0.67 -9.21
CA GLU A 111 -5.15 0.41 -10.12
C GLU A 111 -3.63 0.50 -10.30
N LEU A 112 -2.87 -0.16 -9.44
CA LEU A 112 -1.43 -0.01 -9.33
C LEU A 112 -0.75 -1.33 -8.92
N GLN A 113 0.49 -1.53 -9.35
CA GLN A 113 1.39 -2.55 -8.80
C GLN A 113 2.60 -1.89 -8.15
N ILE A 114 3.01 -2.42 -7.00
CA ILE A 114 4.26 -2.05 -6.32
C ILE A 114 5.31 -3.12 -6.61
N THR A 115 6.51 -2.70 -7.02
CA THR A 115 7.62 -3.60 -7.31
C THR A 115 8.90 -3.22 -6.57
N GLN A 116 9.75 -4.22 -6.35
CA GLN A 116 11.15 -4.07 -5.91
C GLN A 116 12.03 -4.99 -6.75
N GLY A 117 13.12 -4.45 -7.30
CA GLY A 117 13.96 -5.20 -8.23
C GLY A 117 13.22 -5.73 -9.46
N GLY A 118 12.13 -5.07 -9.88
CA GLY A 118 11.29 -5.48 -11.02
C GLY A 118 10.17 -6.47 -10.67
N THR A 119 10.21 -7.10 -9.50
CA THR A 119 9.24 -8.10 -9.04
C THR A 119 8.11 -7.44 -8.25
N VAL A 120 6.86 -7.87 -8.46
CA VAL A 120 5.71 -7.42 -7.66
C VAL A 120 5.87 -7.91 -6.22
N VAL A 121 5.68 -7.01 -5.26
CA VAL A 121 5.82 -7.31 -3.83
C VAL A 121 4.56 -6.95 -3.05
N ASP A 122 4.38 -7.55 -1.87
CA ASP A 122 3.29 -7.20 -0.97
C ASP A 122 3.47 -5.75 -0.46
N PRO A 123 2.51 -4.84 -0.74
CA PRO A 123 2.54 -3.46 -0.26
C PRO A 123 2.64 -3.33 1.26
N SER A 124 2.12 -4.31 2.01
CA SER A 124 1.99 -4.25 3.47
C SER A 124 3.31 -4.51 4.19
N THR A 125 4.22 -5.25 3.55
CA THR A 125 5.48 -5.72 4.15
C THR A 125 6.73 -5.19 3.45
N ALA A 126 6.61 -4.64 2.23
CA ALA A 126 7.73 -4.06 1.49
C ALA A 126 8.47 -2.97 2.28
N LYS A 127 9.80 -3.12 2.39
CA LYS A 127 10.70 -2.18 3.08
C LYS A 127 11.68 -1.55 2.09
N GLY A 128 12.02 -0.29 2.32
CA GLY A 128 13.01 0.42 1.49
C GLY A 128 12.44 0.91 0.15
N PRO A 129 13.30 1.19 -0.83
CA PRO A 129 12.89 1.75 -2.13
C PRO A 129 11.90 0.84 -2.86
N ILE A 130 10.80 1.43 -3.30
CA ILE A 130 9.77 0.75 -4.09
C ILE A 130 9.53 1.50 -5.39
N ARG A 131 9.09 0.78 -6.41
CA ARG A 131 8.65 1.33 -7.70
C ARG A 131 7.15 1.11 -7.86
N LEU A 132 6.49 2.05 -8.51
CA LEU A 132 5.07 2.03 -8.81
C LEU A 132 4.92 1.89 -10.32
N ARG A 133 4.03 1.02 -10.79
CA ARG A 133 3.68 0.90 -12.21
C ARG A 133 2.21 0.58 -12.39
N ARG A 134 1.71 0.82 -13.61
CA ARG A 134 0.39 0.34 -14.02
C ARG A 134 0.35 -1.20 -14.00
N PRO A 135 -0.80 -1.80 -13.68
CA PRO A 135 -1.03 -3.23 -13.90
C PRO A 135 -0.75 -3.60 -15.37
N ARG A 136 -0.29 -4.83 -15.58
CA ARG A 136 -0.10 -5.41 -16.91
C ARG A 136 -1.31 -6.23 -17.29
#